data_AF-A0A4R1KT42-F1
#
_entry.id   AF-A0A4R1KT42-F1
#
_cell.length_a   1.000
_cell.length_b   1.000
_cell.length_c   1.000
_cell.angle_alpha   90.00
_cell.angle_beta   90.00
_cell.angle_gamma   90.00
#
_symmetry.space_group_name_H-M   'P 1'
#
loop_
_entity.id
_entity.type
_entity.pdbx_description
1 polymer ?
#
loop_
_entity_poly.entity_id
_entity_poly.type
_entity_poly.pdbx_seq_one_letter_code
_entity_poly.pdbx_strand_id
1 'polypeptide(L)' 'MVNFKTSIRSSLPTAHLRNQALLQFLQCRHYAICHQADQWVACSHHIEAEQAKKELRQQGFSDNEFQIQLEYQREWGFL' A
#
# COMPACT_ATOMS: atom_id res chain seq x y z
N MET A 1 4.24 19.57 -11.88
CA MET A 1 3.56 18.78 -10.83
C MET A 1 3.97 17.33 -11.05
N VAL A 2 4.67 16.70 -10.10
CA VAL A 2 5.05 15.28 -10.25
C VAL A 2 3.88 14.45 -9.75
N ASN A 3 3.28 13.65 -10.64
CA ASN A 3 2.26 12.69 -10.24
C ASN A 3 2.97 11.45 -9.71
N PHE A 4 2.52 10.91 -8.58
CA PHE A 4 3.07 9.67 -8.04
C PHE A 4 1.94 8.76 -7.57
N LYS A 5 2.21 7.46 -7.55
CA LYS A 5 1.30 6.44 -7.03
C LYS A 5 2.08 5.55 -6.08
N THR A 6 1.61 5.47 -4.86
CA THR A 6 2.09 4.51 -3.85
C THR A 6 1.14 3.32 -3.84
N SER A 7 1.69 2.13 -4.03
CA SER A 7 0.97 0.87 -3.96
C SER A 7 1.48 0.02 -2.80
N ILE A 8 0.56 -0.54 -2.02
CA ILE A 8 0.86 -1.36 -0.85
C ILE A 8 0.13 -2.69 -1.00
N ARG A 9 0.84 -3.79 -0.78
CA ARG A 9 0.27 -5.15 -0.76
C ARG A 9 0.76 -5.91 0.45
N SER A 10 -0.03 -6.86 0.94
CA SER A 10 0.43 -7.76 2.00
C SER A 10 1.43 -8.79 1.44
N SER A 11 2.43 -9.13 2.24
CA SER A 11 3.31 -10.30 1.98
C SER A 11 2.83 -11.55 2.71
N LEU A 12 1.74 -11.46 3.46
CA LEU A 12 1.20 -12.54 4.28
C LEU A 12 0.09 -13.30 3.53
N PRO A 13 -0.12 -14.59 3.83
CA PRO A 13 -1.24 -15.35 3.29
C PRO A 13 -2.59 -14.68 3.56
N THR A 14 -3.54 -14.81 2.64
CA THR A 14 -4.86 -14.17 2.71
C THR A 14 -5.67 -14.59 3.95
N ALA A 15 -5.49 -15.82 4.45
CA ALA A 15 -6.12 -16.31 5.67
C ALA A 15 -5.48 -15.78 6.97
N HIS A 16 -4.37 -15.03 6.89
CA HIS A 16 -3.64 -14.58 8.07
C HIS A 16 -4.32 -13.35 8.70
N LEU A 17 -4.55 -13.35 10.02
CA LEU A 17 -5.22 -12.24 10.72
C LEU A 17 -4.55 -10.87 10.49
N ARG A 18 -3.21 -10.85 10.42
CA ARG A 18 -2.45 -9.62 10.13
C ARG A 18 -2.66 -9.08 8.71
N ASN A 19 -2.97 -9.94 7.72
CA ASN A 19 -3.36 -9.51 6.38
C ASN A 19 -4.68 -8.72 6.44
N GLN A 20 -5.68 -9.27 7.13
CA GLN A 20 -6.98 -8.62 7.30
C GLN A 20 -6.86 -7.30 8.08
N ALA A 21 -6.04 -7.27 9.15
CA ALA A 21 -5.77 -6.05 9.91
C ALA A 21 -5.10 -4.97 9.05
N LEU A 22 -4.14 -5.36 8.20
CA LEU A 22 -3.47 -4.45 7.26
C LEU A 22 -4.45 -3.88 6.24
N LEU A 23 -5.30 -4.73 5.66
CA LEU A 23 -6.34 -4.31 4.73
C LEU A 23 -7.30 -3.30 5.36
N GLN A 24 -7.81 -3.60 6.56
CA GLN A 24 -8.72 -2.71 7.28
C GLN A 24 -8.06 -1.37 7.62
N PHE A 25 -6.80 -1.39 8.04
CA PHE A 25 -6.04 -0.17 8.30
C PHE A 25 -5.95 0.74 7.06
N LEU A 26 -5.69 0.17 5.88
CA LEU A 26 -5.57 0.91 4.63
C LEU A 26 -6.93 1.44 4.14
N GLN A 27 -8.01 0.67 4.33
CA GLN A 27 -9.38 1.11 4.04
C GLN A 27 -9.77 2.35 4.85
N CYS A 28 -9.34 2.45 6.11
CA CYS A 28 -9.58 3.64 6.94
C CYS A 28 -8.79 4.88 6.52
N ARG A 29 -7.84 4.77 5.57
CA ARG A 29 -6.79 5.79 5.35
C ARG A 29 -6.74 6.34 3.92
N HIS A 30 -7.90 6.41 3.26
CA HIS A 30 -8.08 6.94 1.90
C HIS A 30 -7.27 6.21 0.80
N TYR A 31 -6.87 4.96 1.04
CA TYR A 31 -6.33 4.12 -0.03
C TYR A 31 -7.48 3.54 -0.85
N ALA A 32 -7.32 3.55 -2.18
CA ALA A 32 -8.19 2.79 -3.05
C ALA A 32 -7.76 1.32 -3.04
N ILE A 33 -8.65 0.41 -2.64
CA ILE A 33 -8.37 -1.02 -2.63
C ILE A 33 -8.81 -1.65 -3.95
N CYS A 34 -7.88 -2.30 -4.64
CA CYS A 34 -8.15 -3.12 -5.81
C CYS A 34 -7.94 -4.60 -5.46
N HIS A 35 -8.98 -5.40 -5.61
CA HIS A 35 -8.88 -6.85 -5.44
C HIS A 35 -8.48 -7.51 -6.76
N GLN A 36 -7.47 -8.37 -6.74
CA GLN A 36 -6.97 -9.14 -7.88
C GLN A 36 -6.87 -10.61 -7.48
N ALA A 37 -7.88 -11.40 -7.87
CA ALA A 37 -8.01 -12.82 -7.51
C ALA A 37 -7.82 -13.04 -5.99
N ASP A 38 -6.73 -13.70 -5.60
CA ASP A 38 -6.40 -14.05 -4.21
C ASP A 38 -5.65 -12.95 -3.44
N GLN A 39 -5.35 -11.83 -4.09
CA GLN A 39 -4.57 -10.73 -3.53
C GLN A 39 -5.33 -9.40 -3.60
N TRP A 40 -4.88 -8.44 -2.81
CA TRP A 40 -5.35 -7.06 -2.87
C TRP A 40 -4.15 -6.12 -2.96
N VAL A 41 -4.38 -4.98 -3.59
CA VAL A 41 -3.42 -3.87 -3.67
C VAL A 41 -4.14 -2.59 -3.26
N ALA A 42 -3.55 -1.88 -2.31
CA ALA A 42 -4.00 -0.57 -1.87
C ALA A 42 -3.18 0.51 -2.59
N CYS A 43 -3.84 1.46 -3.24
CA CYS A 43 -3.19 2.53 -4.01
C CYS A 43 -3.54 3.91 -3.43
N SER A 44 -2.56 4.81 -3.37
CA SER A 44 -2.75 6.22 -3.01
C SER A 44 -1.88 7.12 -3.88
N HIS A 45 -2.43 8.26 -4.30
CA HIS A 45 -1.70 9.32 -5.02
C HIS A 45 -1.34 10.50 -4.12
N HIS A 46 -1.67 10.41 -2.84
CA HIS A 46 -1.52 11.50 -1.87
C HIS A 46 -0.53 11.18 -0.75
N ILE A 47 -0.23 9.90 -0.53
CA ILE A 47 0.64 9.43 0.54
C ILE A 47 1.91 8.86 -0.09
N GLU A 48 3.06 9.45 0.22
CA GLU A 48 4.35 8.95 -0.25
C GLU A 48 4.73 7.63 0.45
N ALA A 49 5.56 6.81 -0.21
CA ALA A 49 5.95 5.50 0.30
C ALA A 49 6.62 5.53 1.69
N GLU A 50 7.49 6.51 1.94
CA GLU A 50 8.15 6.64 3.25
C GLU A 50 7.16 7.04 4.36
N GLN A 51 6.18 7.90 4.05
CA GLN A 51 5.11 8.23 4.99
C GLN A 51 4.26 6.99 5.29
N ALA A 52 3.82 6.27 4.25
CA ALA A 52 3.06 5.03 4.42
C ALA A 52 3.81 4.01 5.28
N LYS A 53 5.12 3.83 5.03
CA LYS A 53 5.98 2.93 5.81
C LYS A 53 6.04 3.32 7.28
N LYS A 54 6.20 4.63 7.57
CA LYS A 54 6.22 5.13 8.95
C LYS A 54 4.90 4.87 9.66
N GLU A 55 3.77 5.11 9.00
CA GLU A 55 2.44 4.87 9.56
C GLU A 55 2.18 3.39 9.85
N LEU A 56 2.59 2.50 8.94
CA LEU A 56 2.48 1.05 9.12
C LEU A 56 3.33 0.57 10.30
N ARG A 57 4.57 1.05 10.43
CA ARG A 57 5.43 0.73 11.57
C ARG A 57 4.85 1.27 12.89
N GLN A 58 4.23 2.44 12.89
CA GLN A 58 3.56 2.99 14.08
C GLN A 58 2.36 2.15 14.52
N GLN A 59 1.71 1.45 13.59
CA GLN A 59 0.69 0.43 13.90
C GLN A 59 1.27 -0.94 14.29
N GLY A 60 2.59 -1.05 14.35
CA GLY A 60 3.27 -2.28 14.73
C GLY A 60 3.33 -3.33 13.61
N PHE A 61 3.17 -2.94 12.34
CA PHE A 61 3.51 -3.82 11.22
C PHE A 61 5.03 -3.82 10.99
N SER A 62 5.59 -5.01 10.82
CA SER A 62 6.98 -5.23 10.44
C SER A 62 7.14 -5.11 8.93
N ASP A 63 8.33 -4.70 8.47
CA ASP A 63 8.60 -4.53 7.03
C ASP A 63 8.42 -5.82 6.21
N ASN A 64 8.47 -7.00 6.84
CA ASN A 64 8.27 -8.29 6.19
C ASN A 64 6.78 -8.62 5.95
N GLU A 65 5.85 -7.83 6.50
CA GLU A 65 4.40 -8.09 6.42
C GLU A 65 3.75 -7.40 5.22
N PHE A 66 4.46 -6.45 4.59
CA PHE A 66 3.96 -5.65 3.49
C PHE A 66 5.05 -5.30 2.49
N GLN A 67 4.65 -5.02 1.26
CA GLN A 67 5.52 -4.45 0.23
C GLN A 67 4.94 -3.11 -0.22
N ILE A 68 5.80 -2.10 -0.34
CA ILE A 68 5.45 -0.77 -0.82
C ILE A 68 6.19 -0.53 -2.13
N GLN A 69 5.46 -0.09 -3.14
CA GLN A 69 5.98 0.33 -4.43
C GLN A 69 5.61 1.80 -4.66
N LEU A 70 6.58 2.60 -5.09
CA LEU A 70 6.38 4.00 -5.47
C LEU A 70 6.63 4.14 -6.96
N GLU A 71 5.63 4.59 -7.70
CA GLU A 71 5.72 4.88 -9.12
C GLU A 71 5.62 6.38 -9.34
N TYR A 72 6.61 6.97 -10.01
CA TYR A 72 6.57 8.37 -10.42
C TYR A 72 6.10 8.46 -11.86
N GLN A 73 5.01 9.18 -12.10
CA GLN A 73 4.55 9.50 -13.44
C GLN A 73 5.23 10.81 -13.90
N ARG A 74 6.02 10.70 -14.96
CA ARG A 74 6.62 11.85 -15.65
C ARG A 74 5.66 12.33 -16.75
N GLU A 75 5.87 13.55 -17.26
CA GLU A 75 4.99 14.18 -18.27
C GLU A 75 4.83 13.38 -19.57
N TRP A 76 5.63 12.34 -19.79
CA TRP A 76 5.56 11.45 -20.97
C TRP A 76 5.04 10.03 -20.68
N GLY A 77 4.51 9.75 -19.47
CA GLY A 77 3.93 8.44 -19.10
C GLY A 77 4.61 7.74 -17.91
N PHE A 78 4.11 6.55 -17.55
CA PHE A 78 4.66 5.69 -16.49
C PHE A 78 5.85 4.87 -17.02
N LEU A 79 6.89 4.70 -16.19
CA LEU A 79 8.05 3.82 -16.44
C LEU A 79 7.89 2.51 -15.68
#